data_AF-A0A8T7CZ19-F1
#
_entry.id   AF-A0A8T7CZ19-F1
#
_cell.length_a   1.000
_cell.length_b   1.000
_cell.length_c   1.000
_cell.angle_alpha   90.00
_cell.angle_beta   90.00
_cell.angle_gamma   90.00
#
_symmetry.space_group_name_H-M   'P 1'
#
loop_
_entity.id
_entity.type
_entity.pdbx_description
1 polymer ?
#
loop_
_entity_poly.entity_id
_entity_poly.type
_entity_poly.pdbx_seq_one_letter_code
_entity_poly.pdbx_strand_id
1 'polypeptide(L)'
;GLCVWLFARQVWHIGASGLTFGFMFFVFTIGALRWDRKAIALSMIVFLLYGGMIWGVFPGRPGISFESHLSGAVIGLVLALLLRDTDPRPPEKKYSWEDEDIDMPSLNESERQ
;
A
#
# COMPACT_ATOMS: atom_id res chain seq x y z
N GLY A 1 12.54 -1.73 -17.12
CA GLY A 1 13.56 -0.77 -17.60
C GLY A 1 13.05 0.14 -18.71
N LEU A 2 12.43 -0.41 -19.76
CA LEU A 2 12.03 0.33 -20.97
C LEU A 2 10.92 1.37 -20.73
N CYS A 3 9.91 1.04 -19.93
CA CYS A 3 8.82 1.97 -19.61
C CYS A 3 9.31 3.21 -18.84
N VAL A 4 10.31 3.04 -17.96
CA VAL A 4 10.91 4.16 -17.22
C VAL A 4 11.60 5.14 -18.18
N TRP A 5 12.20 4.63 -19.26
CA TRP A 5 12.95 5.45 -20.22
C TRP A 5 12.05 6.27 -21.14
N LEU A 6 10.87 5.74 -21.51
CA LEU A 6 9.90 6.45 -22.37
C LEU A 6 9.12 7.55 -21.64
N PHE A 7 8.92 7.42 -20.31
CA PHE A 7 8.21 8.42 -19.51
C PHE A 7 9.14 9.40 -18.75
N ALA A 8 10.47 9.23 -18.84
CA ALA A 8 11.45 10.03 -18.10
C ALA A 8 11.91 11.32 -18.81
N ARG A 9 11.44 11.64 -20.02
CA ARG A 9 11.82 12.90 -20.68
C ARG A 9 10.62 13.78 -21.00
N GLN A 10 10.77 15.05 -20.61
CA GLN A 10 9.89 16.22 -20.80
C GLN A 10 8.84 16.47 -19.71
N VAL A 11 9.20 16.41 -18.43
CA VAL A 11 8.39 17.06 -17.38
C VAL A 11 9.23 18.12 -16.70
N TRP A 12 8.98 19.36 -17.12
CA TRP A 12 9.36 20.56 -16.40
C TRP A 12 9.13 20.35 -14.91
N HIS A 13 10.08 20.78 -14.08
CA HIS A 13 10.16 20.54 -12.63
C HIS A 13 8.91 20.90 -11.79
N ILE A 14 7.86 21.44 -12.41
CA ILE A 14 6.53 21.75 -11.85
C ILE A 14 5.60 20.51 -11.80
N GLY A 15 5.84 19.48 -12.63
CA GLY A 15 5.00 18.27 -12.69
C GLY A 15 5.51 17.05 -11.91
N ALA A 16 6.82 16.97 -11.64
CA ALA A 16 7.40 15.83 -10.92
C ALA A 16 6.91 15.75 -9.46
N SER A 17 6.64 16.89 -8.83
CA SER A 17 6.11 16.92 -7.47
C SER A 17 4.71 16.30 -7.42
N GLY A 18 3.82 16.57 -8.37
CA GLY A 18 2.49 15.96 -8.44
C GLY A 18 2.54 14.42 -8.50
N LEU A 19 3.51 13.86 -9.22
CA LEU A 19 3.75 12.40 -9.25
C LEU A 19 4.17 11.87 -7.87
N THR A 20 5.10 12.53 -7.17
CA THR A 20 5.52 12.12 -5.83
C THR A 20 4.35 12.17 -4.85
N PHE A 21 3.52 13.21 -4.91
CA PHE A 21 2.29 13.30 -4.13
C PHE A 21 1.32 12.16 -4.48
N GLY A 22 1.13 11.87 -5.77
CA GLY A 22 0.30 10.75 -6.21
C GLY A 22 0.77 9.39 -5.70
N PHE A 23 2.07 9.10 -5.74
CA PHE A 23 2.61 7.86 -5.21
C PHE A 23 2.50 7.77 -3.69
N MET A 24 2.79 8.85 -2.96
CA MET A 24 2.68 8.88 -1.50
C MET A 24 1.26 8.58 -1.06
N PHE A 25 0.28 9.31 -1.61
CA PHE A 25 -1.13 9.10 -1.29
C PHE A 25 -1.64 7.73 -1.76
N PHE A 26 -1.24 7.26 -2.94
CA PHE A 26 -1.59 5.92 -3.42
C PHE A 26 -1.12 4.82 -2.46
N VAL A 27 0.16 4.81 -2.09
CA VAL A 27 0.74 3.80 -1.19
C VAL A 27 0.13 3.86 0.20
N PHE A 28 -0.09 5.08 0.71
CA PHE A 28 -0.73 5.27 2.00
C PHE A 28 -2.15 4.70 2.01
N THR A 29 -2.98 5.09 1.04
CA THR A 29 -4.38 4.67 0.94
C THR A 29 -4.51 3.17 0.65
N ILE A 30 -3.70 2.60 -0.26
CA ILE A 30 -3.78 1.17 -0.57
C ILE A 30 -3.30 0.29 0.59
N GLY A 31 -2.29 0.74 1.35
CA GLY A 31 -1.86 0.07 2.57
C GLY A 31 -2.92 0.12 3.67
N ALA A 32 -3.63 1.24 3.81
CA ALA A 32 -4.74 1.38 4.75
C ALA A 32 -5.96 0.52 4.36
N LEU A 33 -6.23 0.37 3.05
CA LEU A 33 -7.37 -0.41 2.55
C LEU A 33 -7.14 -1.92 2.55
N ARG A 34 -5.92 -2.41 2.26
CA ARG A 34 -5.66 -3.85 2.09
C ARG A 34 -5.64 -4.65 3.39
N TRP A 35 -5.50 -4.00 4.56
CA TRP A 35 -5.40 -4.67 5.88
C TRP A 35 -4.35 -5.79 5.99
N ASP A 36 -3.40 -5.83 5.05
CA ASP A 36 -2.27 -6.76 5.03
C ASP A 36 -1.12 -6.17 5.87
N ARG A 37 -0.53 -6.97 6.77
CA ARG A 37 0.62 -6.55 7.60
C ARG A 37 1.77 -5.96 6.78
N LYS A 38 2.09 -6.52 5.61
CA LYS A 38 3.16 -6.04 4.74
C LYS A 38 2.80 -4.69 4.11
N ALA A 39 1.56 -4.55 3.63
CA ALA A 39 1.08 -3.33 3.01
C ALA A 39 0.96 -2.19 4.03
N ILE A 40 0.48 -2.49 5.24
CA ILE A 40 0.45 -1.55 6.36
C ILE A 40 1.87 -1.13 6.74
N ALA A 41 2.81 -2.06 6.90
CA ALA A 41 4.19 -1.73 7.25
C ALA A 41 4.84 -0.80 6.21
N LEU A 42 4.66 -1.10 4.91
CA LEU A 42 5.15 -0.24 3.83
C LEU A 42 4.51 1.15 3.88
N SER A 43 3.18 1.22 4.04
CA SER A 43 2.44 2.48 4.18
C SER A 43 2.93 3.29 5.38
N MET A 44 3.19 2.66 6.53
CA MET A 44 3.72 3.33 7.72
C MET A 44 5.13 3.87 7.51
N ILE A 45 6.02 3.12 6.85
CA ILE A 45 7.37 3.60 6.52
C ILE A 45 7.28 4.82 5.60
N VAL A 46 6.47 4.73 4.54
CA VAL A 46 6.27 5.85 3.60
C VAL A 46 5.68 7.05 4.33
N PHE A 47 4.67 6.85 5.17
CA PHE A 47 4.07 7.92 5.98
C PHE A 47 5.06 8.53 6.97
N LEU A 48 5.93 7.76 7.60
CA LEU A 48 6.94 8.30 8.52
C LEU A 48 7.97 9.16 7.79
N LEU A 49 8.44 8.69 6.63
CA LEU A 49 9.48 9.36 5.84
C LEU A 49 8.94 10.57 5.06
N TYR A 50 7.69 10.51 4.61
CA TYR A 50 7.08 11.49 3.70
C TYR A 50 5.79 12.13 4.24
N GLY A 51 5.38 11.87 5.48
CA GLY A 51 4.14 12.41 6.06
C GLY A 51 4.11 13.93 6.12
N GLY A 52 5.27 14.56 6.25
CA GLY A 52 5.41 16.02 6.16
C GLY A 52 4.97 16.60 4.81
N MET A 53 4.90 15.79 3.75
CA MET A 53 4.40 16.22 2.44
C MET A 53 2.92 16.59 2.47
N ILE A 54 2.13 16.09 3.42
CA ILE A 54 0.70 16.42 3.54
C ILE A 54 0.50 17.95 3.62
N TRP A 55 1.40 18.66 4.29
CA TRP A 55 1.37 20.12 4.38
C TRP A 55 1.59 20.84 3.04
N GLY A 56 2.22 20.18 2.07
CA GLY A 56 2.38 20.70 0.72
C GLY A 56 1.10 20.67 -0.13
N VAL A 57 0.05 19.99 0.35
CA VAL A 57 -1.33 20.07 -0.18
C VAL A 57 -2.13 21.16 0.55
N PHE A 58 -1.51 22.16 1.16
CA PHE A 58 -2.20 23.35 1.68
C PHE A 58 -1.65 24.61 0.99
N PRO A 59 -2.52 25.59 0.64
CA PRO A 59 -2.07 26.81 -0.02
C PRO A 59 -1.31 27.67 1.01
N GLY A 60 0.02 27.76 0.88
CA GLY A 60 0.85 28.40 1.90
C GLY A 60 1.99 29.30 1.41
N ARG A 61 2.40 29.21 0.13
CA ARG A 61 3.51 30.02 -0.41
C ARG A 61 3.30 30.41 -1.88
N PRO A 62 3.41 31.69 -2.25
CA PRO A 62 3.44 32.11 -3.64
C PRO A 62 4.69 31.54 -4.33
N GLY A 63 4.49 30.81 -5.44
CA GLY A 63 5.56 30.15 -6.21
C GLY A 63 5.59 28.61 -6.11
N ILE A 64 4.75 28.00 -5.27
CA ILE A 64 4.59 26.53 -5.22
C ILE A 64 3.27 26.15 -5.91
N SER A 65 3.32 25.22 -6.86
CA SER A 65 2.15 24.66 -7.54
C SER A 65 1.38 23.70 -6.63
N PHE A 66 0.69 24.25 -5.64
CA PHE A 66 -0.26 23.50 -4.81
C PHE A 66 -1.26 22.70 -5.65
N GLU A 67 -1.70 23.23 -6.80
CA GLU A 67 -2.62 22.57 -7.72
C GLU A 67 -2.07 21.24 -8.25
N SER A 68 -0.76 21.16 -8.50
CA SER A 68 -0.13 19.91 -8.96
C SER A 68 0.00 18.90 -7.82
N HIS A 69 0.21 19.35 -6.58
CA HIS A 69 0.22 18.47 -5.41
C HIS A 69 -1.18 17.91 -5.08
N LEU A 70 -2.21 18.77 -5.12
CA LEU A 70 -3.59 18.38 -4.87
C LEU A 70 -4.10 17.41 -5.95
N SER A 71 -3.88 17.73 -7.22
CA SER A 71 -4.25 16.82 -8.33
C SER A 71 -3.52 15.49 -8.24
N GLY A 72 -2.23 15.51 -7.90
CA GLY A 72 -1.46 14.30 -7.60
C GLY A 72 -2.08 13.47 -6.48
N ALA A 73 -2.37 14.08 -5.33
CA ALA A 73 -3.00 13.42 -4.19
C ALA A 73 -4.35 12.79 -4.54
N VAL A 74 -5.21 13.51 -5.27
CA VAL A 74 -6.52 13.01 -5.72
C VAL A 74 -6.36 11.81 -6.66
N ILE A 75 -5.47 11.91 -7.65
CA ILE A 75 -5.19 10.79 -8.57
C ILE A 75 -4.69 9.57 -7.80
N GLY A 76 -3.79 9.76 -6.83
CA GLY A 76 -3.28 8.69 -5.98
C GLY A 76 -4.38 7.99 -5.19
N LEU A 77 -5.29 8.75 -4.58
CA LEU A 77 -6.47 8.21 -3.87
C LEU A 77 -7.38 7.42 -4.80
N VAL A 78 -7.71 7.98 -5.97
CA VAL A 78 -8.60 7.34 -6.95
C VAL A 78 -7.98 6.04 -7.45
N LEU A 79 -6.69 6.06 -7.82
CA LEU A 79 -5.99 4.84 -8.25
C LEU A 79 -5.96 3.79 -7.15
N ALA A 80 -5.74 4.17 -5.88
CA ALA A 80 -5.75 3.23 -4.77
C ALA A 80 -7.11 2.56 -4.61
N LEU A 81 -8.20 3.32 -4.75
CA LEU A 81 -9.56 2.78 -4.69
C LEU A 81 -9.88 1.86 -5.88
N LEU A 82 -9.42 2.19 -7.08
CA LEU A 82 -9.66 1.39 -8.28
C LEU A 82 -8.82 0.10 -8.32
N LEU A 83 -7.58 0.15 -7.85
CA LEU A 83 -6.64 -0.99 -7.93
C LEU A 83 -6.64 -1.88 -6.67
N ARG A 84 -7.35 -1.51 -5.60
CA ARG A 84 -7.34 -2.28 -4.34
C ARG A 84 -7.77 -3.74 -4.50
N ASP A 85 -8.66 -4.01 -5.46
CA ASP A 85 -9.27 -5.32 -5.68
C ASP A 85 -8.55 -6.15 -6.76
N THR A 86 -7.55 -5.55 -7.45
CA THR A 86 -6.80 -6.20 -8.53
C THR A 86 -5.69 -7.12 -8.00
N ASP A 87 -5.18 -6.87 -6.80
CA ASP A 87 -4.05 -7.62 -6.23
C ASP A 87 -4.56 -8.74 -5.29
N PRO A 88 -4.34 -10.03 -5.61
CA PRO A 88 -4.79 -11.12 -4.76
C PRO A 88 -4.19 -11.02 -3.35
N ARG A 89 -4.98 -11.40 -2.34
CA ARG A 89 -4.49 -11.44 -0.95
C ARG A 89 -3.29 -12.39 -0.89
N PRO A 90 -2.23 -12.08 -0.10
CA PRO A 90 -1.10 -12.99 0.03
C PRO A 90 -1.62 -14.36 0.46
N PRO A 91 -1.12 -15.45 -0.15
CA PRO A 91 -1.54 -16.79 0.25
C PRO A 91 -1.24 -16.98 1.74
N GLU A 92 -2.25 -17.43 2.48
CA GLU A 92 -2.05 -17.84 3.87
C GLU A 92 -0.99 -18.94 3.92
N LYS A 93 -0.05 -18.81 4.85
CA LYS A 93 1.03 -19.78 5.01
C LYS A 93 0.46 -21.01 5.69
N LYS A 94 -0.12 -21.93 4.90
CA LYS A 94 -0.42 -23.29 5.37
C LYS A 94 0.87 -23.96 5.77
N TYR A 95 0.94 -24.42 7.00
CA TYR A 95 2.08 -25.17 7.48
C TYR A 95 1.77 -26.67 7.43
N SER A 96 2.77 -27.49 7.13
CA SER A 96 2.60 -28.93 6.90
C SER A 96 2.03 -29.71 8.10
N TRP A 97 2.05 -29.13 9.29
CA TRP A 97 1.48 -29.69 10.53
C TRP A 97 0.00 -29.36 10.75
N GLU A 98 -0.62 -28.53 9.91
CA GLU A 98 -2.09 -28.30 9.94
C GLU A 98 -2.87 -29.38 9.18
N ASP A 99 -2.19 -30.14 8.31
CA ASP A 99 -2.77 -31.26 7.56
C ASP A 99 -2.61 -32.61 8.29
N GLU A 100 -1.84 -32.64 9.40
CA GLU A 100 -1.82 -33.78 10.31
C GLU A 100 -3.05 -33.69 11.20
N ASP A 101 -4.16 -34.26 10.72
CA ASP A 101 -5.30 -34.65 11.56
C ASP A 101 -4.71 -35.38 12.77
N ILE A 102 -4.70 -34.71 13.92
CA ILE A 102 -4.20 -35.29 15.16
C ILE A 102 -5.15 -36.45 15.46
N ASP A 103 -4.71 -37.65 15.12
CA ASP A 103 -5.35 -38.92 15.44
C ASP A 103 -5.21 -39.10 16.97
N MET A 104 -5.94 -38.29 17.73
CA MET A 104 -6.00 -38.36 19.19
C MET A 104 -6.64 -39.70 19.53
N PRO A 105 -5.89 -40.66 20.11
CA PRO A 105 -6.49 -41.91 20.53
C PRO A 105 -7.59 -41.58 21.54
N SER A 106 -8.84 -41.94 21.22
CA SER A 106 -9.96 -41.70 22.12
C SER A 106 -9.66 -42.38 23.46
N LEU A 107 -9.54 -41.60 24.52
CA LEU A 107 -9.22 -42.04 25.89
C LEU A 107 -10.32 -42.90 26.55
N ASN A 108 -11.14 -43.61 25.77
CA ASN A 108 -12.35 -44.31 26.24
C ASN A 108 -12.20 -45.85 26.22
N GLU A 109 -10.98 -46.37 26.14
CA GLU A 109 -10.71 -47.81 26.15
C GLU A 109 -9.98 -48.29 27.41
N SER A 110 -9.38 -47.39 28.20
CA SER A 110 -8.74 -47.75 29.47
C SER A 110 -9.70 -47.85 30.67
N GLU A 111 -10.96 -47.48 30.52
CA GLU A 111 -12.00 -47.61 31.56
C GLU A 111 -12.89 -48.86 31.39
N ARG A 112 -12.60 -49.73 30.40
CA ARG A 112 -13.39 -50.95 30.10
C ARG A 112 -12.67 -52.27 30.39
N GLN A 113 -11.69 -52.28 31.30
CA GLN A 113 -11.10 -53.51 31.84
C GLN A 113 -11.28 -53.62 33.35
#